data_AF-A0A5C8IQG5-F1
#
_entry.id   AF-A0A5C8IQG5-F1
#
_cell.length_a   1.000
_cell.length_b   1.000
_cell.length_c   1.000
_cell.angle_alpha   90.00
_cell.angle_beta   90.00
_cell.angle_gamma   90.00
#
_symmetry.space_group_name_H-M   'P 1'
#
loop_
_entity.id
_entity.type
_entity.pdbx_description
1 polymer ?
#
loop_
_entity_poly.entity_id
_entity_poly.type
_entity_poly.pdbx_seq_one_letter_code
_entity_poly.pdbx_strand_id
1 'polypeptide(L)'
;MTDPSRQLQDARQLQRLRDLRERKALSALRVAEGEVAAAEQAVAERQRAMDRLQRERDDLSRRIVTDCAPTMGRLSAYVSATQEDLDDQLERTEYALIDDEDALSAAREKAAEARAAWLRAVSQNGSAQTLVDDARKALLRERDTRQEREDAPVPIPHL
;
A
#
# COMPACT_ATOMS: atom_id res chain seq x y z
N MET A 1 3.51 -20.95 -39.67
CA MET A 1 4.05 -21.47 -38.39
C MET A 1 5.04 -20.44 -37.89
N THR A 2 4.86 -19.91 -36.69
CA THR A 2 5.77 -18.90 -36.10
C THR A 2 7.09 -19.56 -35.73
N ASP A 3 8.22 -18.95 -36.11
CA ASP A 3 9.57 -19.39 -35.77
C ASP A 3 9.75 -19.52 -34.24
N PRO A 4 10.09 -20.72 -33.70
CA PRO A 4 10.28 -20.94 -32.26
C PRO A 4 11.36 -20.06 -31.62
N SER A 5 12.37 -19.64 -32.38
CA SER A 5 13.39 -18.70 -31.90
C SER A 5 12.79 -17.32 -31.65
N ARG A 6 11.91 -16.86 -32.54
CA ARG A 6 11.18 -15.60 -32.40
C ARG A 6 10.19 -15.66 -31.24
N GLN A 7 9.48 -16.77 -31.07
CA GLN A 7 8.57 -16.97 -29.93
C GLN A 7 9.29 -16.88 -28.59
N LEU A 8 10.49 -17.47 -28.48
CA LEU A 8 11.31 -17.36 -27.27
C LEU A 8 11.78 -15.93 -27.01
N GLN A 9 12.14 -15.19 -28.05
CA GLN A 9 12.52 -13.79 -27.92
C GLN A 9 11.35 -12.92 -27.42
N ASP A 10 10.16 -13.09 -28.00
CA ASP A 10 8.95 -12.37 -27.62
C ASP A 10 8.54 -12.70 -26.18
N ALA A 11 8.61 -13.97 -25.78
CA ALA A 11 8.33 -14.41 -24.40
C ALA A 11 9.31 -13.75 -23.39
N ARG A 12 10.61 -13.69 -23.72
CA ARG A 12 11.62 -13.00 -22.88
C ARG A 12 11.39 -11.50 -22.80
N GLN A 13 10.96 -10.86 -23.88
CA GLN A 13 10.61 -9.43 -23.86
C GLN A 13 9.39 -9.19 -22.97
N LEU A 14 8.35 -10.02 -23.09
CA LEU A 14 7.18 -9.94 -22.23
C LEU A 14 7.55 -10.14 -20.76
N GLN A 15 8.38 -11.15 -20.45
CA GLN A 15 8.87 -11.38 -19.08
C GLN A 15 9.55 -10.15 -18.50
N ARG A 16 10.50 -9.54 -19.22
CA ARG A 16 11.18 -8.32 -18.74
C ARG A 16 10.21 -7.17 -18.45
N LEU A 17 9.17 -7.02 -19.27
CA LEU A 17 8.12 -6.02 -19.02
C LEU A 17 7.28 -6.36 -17.78
N ARG A 18 7.01 -7.64 -17.52
CA ARG A 18 6.28 -8.08 -16.30
C ARG A 18 7.12 -7.90 -15.04
N ASP A 19 8.41 -8.23 -15.09
CA ASP A 19 9.36 -7.98 -14.00
C ASP A 19 9.38 -6.50 -13.61
N LEU A 20 9.47 -5.60 -14.60
CA LEU A 20 9.47 -4.16 -14.35
C LEU A 20 8.15 -3.69 -13.72
N ARG A 21 7.01 -4.20 -14.20
CA ARG A 21 5.69 -3.87 -13.65
C ARG A 21 5.51 -4.38 -12.22
N GLU A 22 5.99 -5.59 -11.92
CA GLU A 22 5.97 -6.14 -10.57
C GLU A 22 6.79 -5.27 -9.61
N ARG A 23 8.02 -4.90 -9.99
CA ARG A 23 8.87 -4.01 -9.18
C ARG A 23 8.22 -2.65 -8.94
N LYS A 24 7.59 -2.07 -9.96
CA LYS A 24 6.85 -0.81 -9.84
C LYS A 24 5.66 -0.95 -8.89
N ALA A 25 4.89 -2.03 -9.01
CA ALA A 25 3.74 -2.29 -8.14
C ALA A 25 4.17 -2.52 -6.68
N LEU A 26 5.29 -3.23 -6.46
CA LEU A 26 5.87 -3.42 -5.13
C LEU A 26 6.31 -2.08 -4.52
N SER A 27 6.94 -1.21 -5.31
CA SER A 27 7.32 0.13 -4.84
C SER A 27 6.09 0.95 -4.45
N ALA A 28 5.02 0.89 -5.25
CA ALA A 28 3.78 1.59 -4.95
C ALA A 28 3.10 1.06 -3.66
N LEU A 29 3.12 -0.26 -3.47
CA LEU A 29 2.63 -0.89 -2.24
C LEU A 29 3.39 -0.39 -1.02
N ARG A 30 4.72 -0.37 -1.05
CA ARG A 30 5.54 0.13 0.07
C ARG A 30 5.27 1.59 0.41
N VAL A 31 5.05 2.42 -0.62
CA VAL A 31 4.66 3.83 -0.40
C VAL A 31 3.31 3.90 0.30
N ALA A 32 2.31 3.15 -0.18
CA ALA A 32 0.98 3.12 0.44
C ALA A 32 1.00 2.58 1.88
N GLU A 33 1.82 1.54 2.17
CA GLU A 33 2.02 1.05 3.54
C GLU A 33 2.65 2.12 4.46
N GLY A 34 3.58 2.92 3.93
CA GLY A 34 4.16 4.06 4.65
C GLY A 34 3.12 5.16 4.93
N GLU A 35 2.23 5.44 3.98
CA GLU A 35 1.13 6.40 4.17
C GLU A 35 0.15 5.93 5.25
N VAL A 36 -0.17 4.62 5.31
CA VAL A 36 -0.98 4.05 6.39
C VAL A 36 -0.31 4.27 7.75
N ALA A 37 0.97 3.95 7.88
CA ALA A 37 1.70 4.12 9.14
C ALA A 37 1.72 5.60 9.59
N ALA A 38 1.90 6.53 8.66
CA ALA A 38 1.86 7.96 8.94
C ALA A 38 0.46 8.42 9.42
N ALA A 39 -0.61 7.93 8.78
CA ALA A 39 -1.98 8.26 9.18
C ALA A 39 -2.34 7.67 10.55
N GLU A 40 -1.89 6.44 10.85
CA GLU A 40 -2.07 5.84 12.18
C GLU A 40 -1.36 6.66 13.27
N GLN A 41 -0.17 7.17 12.98
CA GLN A 41 0.55 8.05 13.88
C GLN A 41 -0.20 9.37 14.10
N ALA A 42 -0.75 9.99 13.04
CA ALA A 42 -1.51 11.23 13.15
C ALA A 42 -2.75 11.06 14.06
N VAL A 43 -3.53 9.99 13.85
CA VAL A 43 -4.68 9.65 14.72
C VAL A 43 -4.23 9.46 16.17
N ALA A 44 -3.14 8.72 16.40
CA ALA A 44 -2.64 8.49 17.75
C ALA A 44 -2.16 9.78 18.44
N GLU A 45 -1.52 10.69 17.71
CA GLU A 45 -1.09 12.00 18.22
C GLU A 45 -2.29 12.89 18.54
N ARG A 46 -3.31 12.88 17.67
CA ARG A 46 -4.54 13.63 17.86
C ARG A 46 -5.32 13.15 19.08
N GLN A 47 -5.46 11.84 19.26
CA GLN A 47 -6.10 11.26 20.43
C GLN A 47 -5.38 11.66 21.73
N ARG A 48 -4.04 11.66 21.74
CA ARG A 48 -3.27 12.13 22.91
C ARG A 48 -3.51 13.61 23.19
N ALA A 49 -3.63 14.44 22.15
CA ALA A 49 -3.95 15.86 22.32
C ALA A 49 -5.35 16.04 22.92
N MET A 50 -6.33 15.26 22.44
CA MET A 50 -7.69 15.23 22.98
C MET A 50 -7.70 14.85 24.46
N ASP A 51 -7.06 13.73 24.81
CA ASP A 51 -6.98 13.26 26.20
C ASP A 51 -6.33 14.30 27.13
N ARG A 52 -5.33 15.04 26.63
CA ARG A 52 -4.68 16.12 27.39
C ARG A 52 -5.64 17.28 27.64
N LEU A 53 -6.32 17.77 26.60
CA LEU A 53 -7.28 18.86 26.72
C LEU A 53 -8.44 18.51 27.66
N GLN A 54 -8.93 17.27 27.60
CA GLN A 54 -9.97 16.78 28.51
C GLN A 54 -9.50 16.81 29.97
N ARG A 55 -8.25 16.39 30.25
CA ARG A 55 -7.67 16.48 31.60
C ARG A 55 -7.53 17.92 32.06
N GLU A 56 -7.07 18.82 31.20
CA GLU A 56 -6.94 20.25 31.51
C GLU A 56 -8.30 20.88 31.86
N ARG A 57 -9.33 20.54 31.10
CA ARG A 57 -10.71 20.97 31.34
C ARG A 57 -11.26 20.41 32.67
N ASP A 58 -11.00 19.15 32.97
CA ASP A 58 -11.42 18.53 34.23
C ASP A 58 -10.65 19.10 35.44
N ASP A 59 -9.36 19.38 35.29
CA ASP A 59 -8.54 20.06 36.30
C ASP A 59 -9.04 21.48 36.57
N LEU A 60 -9.39 22.22 35.52
CA LEU A 60 -10.00 23.54 35.66
C LEU A 60 -11.33 23.44 36.42
N SER A 61 -12.20 22.50 36.04
CA SER A 61 -13.48 22.24 36.70
C SER A 61 -13.30 21.95 38.20
N ARG A 62 -12.34 21.09 38.56
CA ARG A 62 -12.00 20.80 39.96
C ARG A 62 -11.57 22.06 40.72
N ARG A 63 -10.64 22.83 40.15
CA ARG A 63 -10.10 24.05 40.78
C ARG A 63 -11.16 25.13 40.98
N ILE A 64 -12.13 25.24 40.07
CA ILE A 64 -13.25 26.19 40.20
C ILE A 64 -14.06 25.89 41.47
N VAL A 65 -14.39 24.62 41.70
CA VAL A 65 -15.22 24.19 42.82
C VAL A 65 -14.46 24.21 44.15
N THR A 66 -13.13 24.04 44.14
CA THR A 66 -12.31 24.04 45.36
C THR A 66 -11.64 25.39 45.62
N ASP A 67 -10.59 25.69 44.87
CA ASP A 67 -9.60 26.70 45.21
C ASP A 67 -10.08 28.10 44.84
N CYS A 68 -10.81 28.20 43.73
CA CYS A 68 -11.32 29.47 43.23
C CYS A 68 -12.67 29.85 43.84
N ALA A 69 -13.42 28.91 44.42
CA ALA A 69 -14.75 29.13 44.99
C ALA A 69 -14.85 30.39 45.88
N PRO A 70 -13.91 30.66 46.82
CA PRO A 70 -13.98 31.84 47.68
C PRO A 70 -13.80 33.19 46.95
N THR A 71 -13.22 33.16 45.75
CA THR A 71 -12.88 34.37 44.97
C THR A 71 -13.60 34.45 43.62
N MET A 72 -14.57 33.57 43.37
CA MET A 72 -15.27 33.45 42.08
C MET A 72 -15.91 34.75 41.60
N GLY A 73 -16.41 35.61 42.49
CA GLY A 73 -16.96 36.92 42.10
C GLY A 73 -15.95 37.82 41.37
N ARG A 74 -14.64 37.62 41.59
CA ARG A 74 -13.56 38.35 40.91
C ARG A 74 -12.97 37.60 39.72
N LEU A 75 -13.02 36.26 39.75
CA LEU A 75 -12.39 35.39 38.75
C LEU A 75 -13.35 34.87 37.68
N SER A 76 -14.66 35.05 37.84
CA SER A 76 -15.69 34.43 36.98
C SER A 76 -15.46 34.68 35.49
N ALA A 77 -15.19 35.92 35.09
CA ALA A 77 -14.95 36.25 33.68
C ALA A 77 -13.73 35.54 33.10
N TYR A 78 -12.65 35.41 33.88
CA TYR A 78 -11.44 34.70 33.46
C TYR A 78 -11.68 33.20 33.36
N VAL A 79 -12.38 32.63 34.35
CA VAL A 79 -12.73 31.22 34.37
C VAL A 79 -13.62 30.86 33.18
N SER A 80 -14.67 31.64 32.92
CA SER A 80 -15.56 31.43 31.78
C SER A 80 -14.81 31.50 30.45
N ALA A 81 -13.96 32.51 30.25
CA ALA A 81 -13.15 32.62 29.04
C ALA A 81 -12.17 31.44 28.85
N THR A 82 -11.58 30.94 29.94
CA THR A 82 -10.68 29.78 29.88
C THR A 82 -11.45 28.48 29.58
N GLN A 83 -12.67 28.34 30.11
CA GLN A 83 -13.53 27.19 29.79
C GLN A 83 -13.95 27.22 28.32
N GLU A 84 -14.40 28.38 27.82
CA GLU A 84 -14.76 28.56 26.40
C GLU A 84 -13.58 28.24 25.47
N ASP A 85 -12.37 28.72 25.78
CA ASP A 85 -11.17 28.42 24.97
C ASP A 85 -10.81 26.92 24.97
N LEU A 86 -10.95 26.24 26.11
CA LEU A 86 -10.72 24.79 26.18
C LEU A 86 -11.78 24.01 25.42
N ASP A 87 -13.05 24.41 25.53
CA ASP A 87 -14.15 23.76 24.82
C ASP A 87 -14.00 23.96 23.29
N ASP A 88 -13.63 25.16 22.84
CA ASP A 88 -13.31 25.46 21.43
C ASP A 88 -12.13 24.61 20.91
N GLN A 89 -11.08 24.45 21.73
CA GLN A 89 -9.93 23.63 21.35
C GLN A 89 -10.28 22.14 21.29
N LEU A 90 -11.12 21.66 22.20
CA LEU A 90 -11.64 20.30 22.18
C LEU A 90 -12.45 20.05 20.90
N GLU A 91 -13.40 20.94 20.57
CA GLU A 91 -14.22 20.83 19.37
C GLU A 91 -13.35 20.80 18.09
N ARG A 92 -12.38 21.73 17.97
CA ARG A 92 -11.46 21.74 16.81
C ARG A 92 -10.61 20.48 16.74
N THR A 93 -10.19 19.94 17.87
CA THR A 93 -9.39 18.71 17.93
C THR A 93 -10.24 17.50 17.54
N GLU A 94 -11.55 17.52 17.84
CA GLU A 94 -12.49 16.45 17.48
C GLU A 94 -12.70 16.42 15.97
N TYR A 95 -12.96 17.57 15.35
CA TYR A 95 -13.04 17.66 13.90
C TYR A 95 -11.75 17.21 13.22
N ALA A 96 -10.60 17.64 13.73
CA ALA A 96 -9.32 17.20 13.18
C ALA A 96 -9.07 15.70 13.38
N LEU A 97 -9.59 15.08 14.44
CA LEU A 97 -9.54 13.62 14.64
C LEU A 97 -10.36 12.88 13.60
N ILE A 98 -11.56 13.37 13.31
CA ILE A 98 -12.42 12.80 12.26
C ILE A 98 -11.69 12.88 10.91
N ASP A 99 -11.08 14.02 10.58
CA ASP A 99 -10.29 14.17 9.35
C ASP A 99 -9.10 13.20 9.30
N ASP A 100 -8.38 13.03 10.43
CA ASP A 100 -7.25 12.10 10.55
C ASP A 100 -7.71 10.63 10.40
N GLU A 101 -8.88 10.27 10.93
CA GLU A 101 -9.50 8.93 10.80
C GLU A 101 -9.97 8.64 9.38
N ASP A 102 -10.58 9.62 8.70
CA ASP A 102 -10.97 9.52 7.30
C ASP A 102 -9.73 9.35 6.40
N ALA A 103 -8.66 10.12 6.66
CA ALA A 103 -7.39 9.99 5.97
C ALA A 103 -6.77 8.59 6.18
N LEU A 104 -6.84 8.04 7.39
CA LEU A 104 -6.40 6.67 7.69
C LEU A 104 -7.23 5.63 6.92
N SER A 105 -8.54 5.79 6.86
CA SER A 105 -9.42 4.92 6.08
C SER A 105 -9.05 4.92 4.61
N ALA A 106 -8.87 6.11 4.02
CA ALA A 106 -8.45 6.27 2.62
C ALA A 106 -7.06 5.66 2.35
N ALA A 107 -6.10 5.85 3.26
CA ALA A 107 -4.77 5.26 3.14
C ALA A 107 -4.82 3.73 3.15
N ARG A 108 -5.67 3.14 4.01
CA ARG A 108 -5.87 1.68 4.08
C ARG A 108 -6.49 1.13 2.81
N GLU A 109 -7.49 1.81 2.25
CA GLU A 109 -8.09 1.45 0.97
C GLU A 109 -7.03 1.48 -0.15
N LYS A 110 -6.27 2.56 -0.25
CA LYS A 110 -5.18 2.70 -1.22
C LYS A 110 -4.12 1.60 -1.07
N ALA A 111 -3.75 1.23 0.17
CA ALA A 111 -2.82 0.13 0.43
C ALA A 111 -3.41 -1.22 -0.01
N ALA A 112 -4.70 -1.46 0.22
CA ALA A 112 -5.38 -2.68 -0.23
C ALA A 112 -5.41 -2.77 -1.77
N GLU A 113 -5.71 -1.67 -2.46
CA GLU A 113 -5.66 -1.59 -3.91
C GLU A 113 -4.25 -1.83 -4.47
N ALA A 114 -3.24 -1.20 -3.87
CA ALA A 114 -1.84 -1.37 -4.25
C ALA A 114 -1.39 -2.82 -4.05
N ARG A 115 -1.83 -3.46 -2.95
CA ARG A 115 -1.56 -4.88 -2.67
C ARG A 115 -2.21 -5.77 -3.72
N ALA A 116 -3.46 -5.52 -4.06
CA ALA A 116 -4.15 -6.26 -5.11
C ALA A 116 -3.47 -6.09 -6.48
N ALA A 117 -3.01 -4.87 -6.80
CA ALA A 117 -2.27 -4.59 -8.02
C ALA A 117 -0.92 -5.32 -8.07
N TRP A 118 -0.19 -5.35 -6.96
CA TRP A 118 1.06 -6.10 -6.85
C TRP A 118 0.83 -7.61 -7.01
N LEU A 119 -0.17 -8.20 -6.35
CA LEU A 119 -0.51 -9.62 -6.51
C LEU A 119 -0.89 -9.98 -7.95
N ARG A 120 -1.64 -9.11 -8.64
CA ARG A 120 -1.92 -9.26 -10.07
C ARG A 120 -0.64 -9.23 -10.91
N ALA A 121 0.29 -8.33 -10.60
CA ALA A 121 1.56 -8.23 -11.31
C ALA A 121 2.44 -9.47 -11.09
N VAL A 122 2.54 -9.98 -9.86
CA VAL A 122 3.24 -11.23 -9.51
C VAL A 122 2.66 -12.41 -10.29
N SER A 123 1.34 -12.56 -10.30
CA SER A 123 0.66 -13.63 -11.04
C SER A 123 0.97 -13.57 -12.55
N GLN A 124 0.86 -12.37 -13.15
CA GLN A 124 1.18 -12.17 -14.57
C GLN A 124 2.66 -12.41 -14.89
N ASN A 125 3.56 -12.13 -13.95
CA ASN A 125 4.98 -12.44 -14.12
C ASN A 125 5.22 -13.95 -14.09
N GLY A 126 4.60 -14.66 -13.14
CA GLY A 126 4.62 -16.12 -13.09
C GLY A 126 4.12 -16.75 -14.40
N SER A 127 3.03 -16.25 -14.98
CA SER A 127 2.56 -16.71 -16.28
C SER A 127 3.57 -16.44 -17.42
N ALA A 128 4.24 -15.29 -17.41
CA ALA A 128 5.24 -14.96 -18.43
C ALA A 128 6.49 -15.84 -18.32
N GLN A 129 6.90 -16.20 -17.10
CA GLN A 129 7.97 -17.18 -16.86
C GLN A 129 7.61 -18.54 -17.45
N THR A 130 6.38 -19.04 -17.23
CA THR A 130 5.90 -20.28 -17.85
C THR A 130 5.97 -20.24 -19.38
N LEU A 131 5.56 -19.12 -20.00
CA LEU A 131 5.66 -18.96 -21.46
C LEU A 131 7.11 -19.03 -21.97
N VAL A 132 8.05 -18.47 -21.22
CA VAL A 132 9.48 -18.56 -21.56
C VAL A 132 9.95 -20.01 -21.47
N ASP A 133 9.56 -20.74 -20.44
CA ASP A 133 9.95 -22.14 -20.26
C ASP A 133 9.34 -23.05 -21.34
N ASP A 134 8.09 -22.82 -21.72
CA ASP A 134 7.44 -23.54 -22.81
C ASP A 134 8.08 -23.23 -24.17
N ALA A 135 8.41 -21.96 -24.44
CA ALA A 135 9.12 -21.57 -25.66
C ALA A 135 10.53 -22.18 -25.74
N ARG A 136 11.24 -22.29 -24.60
CA ARG A 136 12.53 -22.99 -24.52
C ARG A 136 12.37 -24.47 -24.88
N LYS A 137 11.37 -25.15 -24.32
CA LYS A 137 11.09 -26.56 -24.62
C LYS A 137 10.72 -26.75 -26.09
N ALA A 138 9.94 -25.85 -26.69
CA ALA A 138 9.58 -25.91 -28.09
C ALA A 138 10.80 -25.79 -29.01
N LEU A 139 11.70 -24.84 -28.72
CA LEU A 139 12.95 -24.66 -29.47
C LEU A 139 13.87 -25.89 -29.38
N LEU A 140 13.98 -26.50 -28.20
CA LEU A 140 14.74 -27.74 -28.01
C LEU A 140 14.16 -28.87 -28.87
N ARG A 141 12.84 -29.08 -28.83
CA ARG A 141 12.17 -30.11 -29.63
C ARG A 141 12.39 -29.89 -31.14
N GLU A 142 12.27 -28.65 -31.61
CA GLU A 142 12.53 -28.34 -33.02
C GLU A 142 13.97 -28.71 -33.42
N ARG A 143 14.96 -28.32 -32.61
CA ARG A 143 16.36 -28.68 -32.84
C ARG A 143 16.56 -30.20 -32.90
N ASP A 144 15.99 -30.93 -31.93
CA ASP A 144 16.13 -32.37 -31.85
C ASP A 144 15.48 -33.06 -33.06
N THR A 145 14.27 -32.65 -33.47
CA THR A 145 13.60 -33.15 -34.70
C THR A 145 14.36 -32.82 -35.98
N ARG A 146 15.06 -31.68 -36.03
CA ARG A 146 15.90 -31.32 -37.17
C ARG A 146 17.12 -32.22 -37.25
N GLN A 147 17.77 -32.46 -36.11
CA GLN A 147 18.90 -33.37 -36.01
C GLN A 147 18.52 -34.80 -36.41
N GLU A 148 17.37 -35.31 -35.95
CA GLU A 148 16.85 -36.63 -36.36
C GLU A 148 16.63 -36.75 -37.89
N ARG A 149 16.23 -35.67 -38.56
CA ARG A 149 16.08 -35.64 -40.03
C ARG A 149 17.43 -35.59 -40.74
N GLU A 150 18.40 -34.87 -40.18
CA GLU A 150 19.76 -34.77 -40.72
C GLU A 150 20.53 -36.08 -40.56
N ASP A 151 20.27 -36.83 -39.48
CA ASP A 151 20.86 -38.14 -39.18
C ASP A 151 20.12 -39.33 -39.85
N ALA A 152 19.04 -39.08 -40.59
CA ALA A 152 18.23 -40.13 -41.21
C ALA A 152 19.02 -40.85 -42.32
N PRO A 153 19.10 -42.20 -42.30
CA PRO A 153 19.85 -42.95 -43.30
C PRO A 153 19.25 -42.77 -44.70
N VAL A 154 20.12 -42.54 -45.70
CA VAL A 154 19.69 -42.44 -47.11
C VAL A 154 19.06 -43.78 -47.52
N PRO A 155 17.81 -43.78 -48.06
CA PRO A 155 17.17 -45.02 -48.49
C PRO A 155 18.01 -45.68 -49.58
N ILE A 156 18.48 -46.90 -49.32
CA ILE A 156 19.22 -47.71 -50.28
C ILE A 156 18.23 -48.10 -51.39
N PRO A 157 18.45 -47.71 -52.66
CA PRO A 157 17.59 -48.14 -53.74
C PRO A 157 17.81 -49.65 -53.96
N HIS A 158 16.76 -50.44 -53.69
CA HIS A 158 16.73 -51.85 -54.05
C HIS A 158 16.63 -51.96 -55.59
N LEU A 159 17.67 -52.54 -56.20
CA LEU A 159 17.68 -53.04 -57.59
C LEU A 159 16.99 -54.41 -57.66
#